data_AF-A0A7S1EIK7-F1
#
_entry.id   AF-A0A7S1EIK7-F1
#
_cell.length_a   1.000
_cell.length_b   1.000
_cell.length_c   1.000
_cell.angle_alpha   90.00
_cell.angle_beta   90.00
_cell.angle_gamma   90.00
#
_symmetry.space_group_name_H-M   'P 1'
#
loop_
_entity.id
_entity.type
_entity.pdbx_description
1 polymer ?
#
loop_
_entity_poly.entity_id
_entity_poly.type
_entity_poly.pdbx_seq_one_letter_code
_entity_poly.pdbx_strand_id
1 'polypeptide(L)'
;MNGGASGSRAFDFANLSSDSIAALEVYKTGRAESPTGGIGATINVRTARPLDLRDRVASIGVKANFDDSNNRLPASLKGSQVTPEISGIYSETFADRTIGIAISGSYSKRESGSNNAYTQGGWRTFTASASDWGTIPAKPATGTDPITNRPTGLYSTSVDMRYSLTSIERERFNGQLTLQFAPSKDLRFTLDHTVASNTLNKKNAELSSWFNFSFGPTTFTSGPVASPLIQTALFPTNDHDLSIDTGVY
;
A
#
# COMPACT_ATOMS: atom_id res chain seq x y z
N MET A 1 -8.54 -14.39 8.52
CA MET A 1 -8.88 -13.49 9.65
C MET A 1 -7.64 -13.31 10.51
N ASN A 2 -7.23 -12.08 10.82
CA ASN A 2 -6.24 -11.80 11.86
C ASN A 2 -6.68 -10.54 12.61
N GLY A 3 -7.25 -10.73 13.81
CA GLY A 3 -7.71 -9.64 14.67
C GLY A 3 -6.56 -9.10 15.51
N GLY A 4 -5.81 -8.15 14.97
CA GLY A 4 -4.82 -7.36 15.72
C GLY A 4 -5.45 -6.05 16.19
N ALA A 5 -5.26 -5.71 17.47
CA ALA A 5 -5.93 -4.60 18.14
C ALA A 5 -5.79 -3.25 17.43
N SER A 6 -6.85 -2.45 17.54
CA SER A 6 -7.04 -1.09 17.05
C SER A 6 -5.89 -0.12 17.42
N GLY A 7 -4.88 -0.03 16.56
CA GLY A 7 -3.78 0.95 16.61
C GLY A 7 -4.19 2.40 16.27
N SER A 8 -5.38 2.83 16.70
CA SER A 8 -6.04 4.10 16.35
C SER A 8 -5.41 5.37 16.98
N ARG A 9 -4.10 5.36 17.28
CA ARG A 9 -3.41 6.44 18.01
C ARG A 9 -2.02 6.81 17.45
N ALA A 10 -1.67 6.33 16.26
CA ALA A 10 -0.58 6.92 15.48
C ALA A 10 -1.17 7.93 14.49
N PHE A 11 -0.75 9.20 14.59
CA PHE A 11 -1.05 10.19 13.55
C PHE A 11 -0.23 9.84 12.30
N ASP A 12 -0.91 9.47 11.22
CA ASP A 12 -0.23 9.15 9.96
C ASP A 12 0.19 10.43 9.23
N PHE A 13 1.48 10.78 9.36
CA PHE A 13 2.08 11.89 8.64
C PHE A 13 2.00 11.75 7.12
N ALA A 14 1.73 10.55 6.56
CA ALA A 14 1.50 10.38 5.13
C ALA A 14 0.19 11.02 4.63
N ASN A 15 -0.70 11.47 5.52
CA ASN A 15 -1.86 12.29 5.16
C ASN A 15 -1.56 13.80 5.16
N LEU A 16 -0.47 14.27 5.78
CA LEU A 16 -0.18 15.70 5.90
C LEU A 16 0.44 16.22 4.60
N SER A 17 -0.20 17.19 3.95
CA SER A 17 0.37 17.87 2.78
C SER A 17 1.60 18.66 3.19
N SER A 18 2.70 18.49 2.46
CA SER A 18 3.95 19.24 2.66
C SER A 18 3.76 20.76 2.59
N ASP A 19 2.68 21.21 1.94
CA ASP A 19 2.39 22.61 1.66
C ASP A 19 1.74 23.35 2.86
N SER A 20 1.35 22.64 3.93
CA SER A 20 0.72 23.22 5.14
C SER A 20 1.60 23.20 6.41
N ILE A 21 2.85 22.72 6.30
CA ILE A 21 3.78 22.60 7.45
C ILE A 21 4.69 23.83 7.52
N ALA A 22 4.61 24.61 8.60
CA ALA A 22 5.49 25.76 8.81
C ALA A 22 6.88 25.36 9.34
N ALA A 23 6.94 24.34 10.21
CA ALA A 23 8.18 23.72 10.65
C ALA A 23 7.97 22.27 11.12
N LEU A 24 8.93 21.41 10.81
CA LEU A 24 9.02 20.05 11.35
C LEU A 24 10.16 19.99 12.37
N GLU A 25 9.84 20.04 13.66
CA GLU A 25 10.83 19.97 14.74
C GLU A 25 11.09 18.50 15.09
N VAL A 26 12.27 17.99 14.74
CA VAL A 26 12.68 16.59 14.99
C VAL A 26 13.61 16.50 16.19
N TYR A 27 13.08 16.05 17.33
CA TYR A 27 13.88 15.82 18.54
C TYR A 27 14.39 14.37 18.56
N LYS A 28 15.69 14.19 18.31
CA LYS A 28 16.40 12.90 18.28
C LYS A 28 16.90 12.41 19.66
N THR A 29 16.58 13.12 20.73
CA THR A 29 16.91 12.74 22.11
C THR A 29 15.69 12.94 22.98
N GLY A 30 15.36 11.92 23.78
CA GLY A 30 14.26 11.99 24.75
C GLY A 30 14.58 13.03 25.82
N ARG A 31 13.73 14.05 25.96
CA ARG A 31 13.81 15.03 27.04
C ARG A 31 12.81 14.65 28.13
N ALA A 32 13.16 14.93 29.39
CA ALA A 32 12.29 14.67 30.54
C ALA A 32 10.96 15.46 30.52
N GLU A 33 10.86 16.49 29.67
CA GLU A 33 9.65 17.30 29.42
C GLU A 33 8.74 16.74 28.31
N SER A 34 9.14 15.68 27.59
CA SER A 34 8.34 15.11 26.49
C SER A 34 7.29 14.10 26.99
N PRO A 35 6.07 14.08 26.41
CA PRO A 35 5.07 13.07 26.74
C PRO A 35 5.58 11.64 26.54
N THR A 36 5.31 10.76 27.51
CA THR A 36 5.75 9.36 27.48
C THR A 36 5.14 8.60 26.31
N GLY A 37 5.98 8.20 25.34
CA GLY A 37 5.56 7.39 24.18
C GLY A 37 6.55 7.39 23.01
N GLY A 38 7.41 8.41 22.87
CA GLY A 38 8.39 8.51 21.79
C GLY A 38 9.76 7.91 22.13
N ILE A 39 9.91 6.58 22.07
CA ILE A 39 11.19 5.90 22.39
C ILE A 39 12.28 6.14 21.32
N GLY A 40 11.92 6.43 20.07
CA GLY A 40 12.88 6.69 18.98
C GLY A 40 13.13 8.17 18.66
N ALA A 41 12.06 8.96 18.56
CA ALA A 41 12.09 10.41 18.34
C ALA A 41 10.72 11.02 18.67
N THR A 42 10.68 12.31 18.96
CA THR A 42 9.42 13.08 18.99
C THR A 42 9.39 14.03 17.78
N ILE A 43 8.36 13.90 16.94
CA ILE A 43 8.09 14.80 15.82
C ILE A 43 7.04 15.80 16.27
N ASN A 44 7.43 17.06 16.43
CA ASN A 44 6.50 18.15 16.70
C ASN A 44 6.16 18.87 15.39
N VAL A 45 4.93 18.70 14.92
CA VAL A 45 4.40 19.42 13.76
C VAL A 45 3.89 20.77 14.24
N ARG A 46 4.64 21.84 13.93
CA ARG A 46 4.18 23.21 14.16
C ARG A 46 3.44 23.71 12.93
N THR A 47 2.14 23.95 13.11
CA THR A 47 1.28 24.60 12.13
C THR A 47 1.54 26.11 12.13
N ALA A 48 1.33 26.76 10.99
CA ALA A 48 1.60 28.19 10.84
C ALA A 48 0.74 29.01 11.82
N ARG A 49 1.39 29.78 12.70
CA ARG A 49 0.73 30.70 13.62
C ARG A 49 0.66 32.10 13.00
N PRO A 50 -0.53 32.65 12.72
CA PRO A 50 -0.65 33.91 11.99
C PRO A 50 0.07 35.07 12.68
N LEU A 51 0.03 35.17 14.02
CA LEU A 51 0.71 36.25 14.75
C LEU A 51 2.23 36.09 14.83
N ASP A 52 2.78 34.93 14.48
CA ASP A 52 4.23 34.70 14.42
C ASP A 52 4.79 35.06 13.02
N LEU A 53 3.93 35.21 12.00
CA LEU A 53 4.30 35.65 10.65
C LEU A 53 4.33 37.18 10.55
N ARG A 54 5.33 37.74 9.88
CA ARG A 54 5.44 39.20 9.68
C ARG A 54 4.51 39.73 8.58
N ASP A 55 4.44 38.99 7.48
CA ASP A 55 3.69 39.35 6.27
C ASP A 55 2.52 38.41 6.05
N ARG A 56 1.54 38.83 5.23
CA ARG A 56 0.47 37.94 4.74
C ARG A 56 1.08 36.82 3.91
N VAL A 57 0.70 35.58 4.20
CA VAL A 57 1.03 34.39 3.41
C VAL A 57 -0.20 33.96 2.64
N ALA A 58 -0.08 33.79 1.33
CA ALA A 58 -1.11 33.19 0.50
C ALA A 58 -0.45 32.31 -0.57
N SER A 59 -0.90 31.07 -0.71
CA SER A 59 -0.40 30.13 -1.71
C SER A 59 -1.49 29.15 -2.13
N ILE A 60 -1.44 28.74 -3.39
CA ILE A 60 -2.28 27.68 -3.97
C ILE A 60 -1.40 26.77 -4.83
N GLY A 61 -1.52 25.47 -4.63
CA GLY A 61 -0.83 24.44 -5.38
C GLY A 61 -1.83 23.57 -6.12
N VAL A 62 -1.51 23.23 -7.37
CA VAL A 62 -2.24 22.23 -8.17
C VAL A 62 -1.22 21.29 -8.78
N LYS A 63 -1.45 19.99 -8.61
CA LYS A 63 -0.60 18.90 -9.09
C LYS A 63 -1.48 17.85 -9.77
N ALA A 64 -0.92 17.14 -10.73
CA ALA A 64 -1.56 16.00 -11.38
C ALA A 64 -0.65 14.78 -11.20
N ASN A 65 -1.14 13.76 -10.51
CA ASN A 65 -0.44 12.50 -10.30
C ASN A 65 -0.74 11.56 -11.47
N PHE A 66 0.31 11.11 -12.18
CA PHE A 66 0.19 10.09 -13.23
C PHE A 66 0.58 8.71 -12.69
N ASP A 67 -0.30 7.72 -12.84
CA ASP A 67 -0.07 6.34 -12.40
C ASP A 67 -0.34 5.35 -13.55
N ASP A 68 0.73 4.82 -14.14
CA ASP A 68 0.64 3.84 -15.24
C ASP A 68 0.16 2.46 -14.77
N SER A 69 0.18 2.16 -13.47
CA SER A 69 -0.27 0.86 -12.97
C SER A 69 -1.72 0.55 -13.33
N ASN A 70 -2.57 1.58 -13.45
CA ASN A 70 -3.95 1.47 -13.92
C ASN A 70 -4.05 0.93 -15.36
N ASN A 71 -3.03 1.10 -16.22
CA ASN A 71 -3.06 0.53 -17.57
C ASN A 71 -3.00 -1.00 -17.58
N ARG A 72 -2.48 -1.62 -16.51
CA ARG A 72 -2.33 -3.07 -16.37
C ARG A 72 -3.57 -3.76 -15.78
N LEU A 73 -4.66 -3.02 -15.61
CA LEU A 73 -5.96 -3.52 -15.17
C LEU A 73 -6.96 -3.63 -16.33
N PRO A 74 -7.88 -4.61 -16.30
CA PRO A 74 -8.99 -4.69 -17.24
C PRO A 74 -9.95 -3.50 -17.07
N ALA A 75 -10.73 -3.19 -18.10
CA ALA A 75 -11.62 -2.03 -18.13
C ALA A 75 -12.64 -1.98 -16.96
N SER A 76 -13.01 -3.12 -16.38
CA SER A 76 -13.90 -3.23 -15.20
C SER A 76 -13.26 -2.79 -13.88
N LEU A 77 -11.92 -2.76 -13.80
CA LEU A 77 -11.14 -2.38 -12.62
C LEU A 77 -10.28 -1.12 -12.84
N LYS A 78 -10.08 -0.69 -14.08
CA LYS A 78 -9.24 0.45 -14.45
C LYS A 78 -9.79 1.76 -13.91
N GLY A 79 -8.99 2.45 -13.09
CA GLY A 79 -9.23 3.82 -12.64
C GLY A 79 -8.62 4.87 -13.58
N SER A 80 -8.77 6.15 -13.23
CA SER A 80 -8.11 7.26 -13.91
C SER A 80 -6.60 7.17 -13.78
N GLN A 81 -5.88 7.36 -14.88
CA GLN A 81 -4.42 7.43 -14.87
C GLN A 81 -3.89 8.76 -14.34
N VAL A 82 -4.67 9.84 -14.49
CA VAL A 82 -4.31 11.19 -14.05
C VAL A 82 -5.29 11.58 -12.94
N THR A 83 -4.76 11.85 -11.76
CA THR A 83 -5.58 12.19 -10.58
C THR A 83 -5.10 13.50 -9.93
N PRO A 84 -6.02 14.40 -9.56
CA PRO A 84 -5.66 15.73 -9.07
C PRO A 84 -5.22 15.72 -7.60
N GLU A 85 -4.29 16.61 -7.28
CA GLU A 85 -4.00 17.07 -5.93
C GLU A 85 -4.02 18.60 -5.93
N ILE A 86 -4.75 19.20 -4.99
CA ILE A 86 -4.90 20.64 -4.81
C ILE A 86 -4.60 20.97 -3.36
N SER A 87 -3.76 21.96 -3.11
CA SER A 87 -3.40 22.45 -1.78
C SER A 87 -3.52 23.97 -1.73
N GLY A 88 -3.70 24.52 -0.54
CA GLY A 88 -3.73 25.97 -0.35
C GLY A 88 -3.55 26.38 1.10
N ILE A 89 -3.02 27.58 1.29
CA ILE A 89 -2.87 28.22 2.59
C ILE A 89 -3.08 29.73 2.46
N TYR A 90 -3.77 30.30 3.44
CA TYR A 90 -3.93 31.73 3.63
C TYR A 90 -3.66 32.06 5.10
N SER A 91 -2.89 33.10 5.38
CA SER A 91 -2.64 33.59 6.72
C SER A 91 -2.43 35.10 6.73
N GLU A 92 -3.14 35.80 7.60
CA GLU A 92 -3.10 37.26 7.71
C GLU A 92 -3.28 37.72 9.16
N THR A 93 -2.75 38.91 9.47
CA THR A 93 -2.89 39.56 10.77
C THR A 93 -3.55 40.93 10.64
N PHE A 94 -4.47 41.24 11.54
CA PHE A 94 -5.26 42.47 11.57
C PHE A 94 -5.04 43.23 12.88
N ALA A 95 -5.53 44.48 12.93
CA ALA A 95 -5.54 45.34 14.12
C ALA A 95 -4.17 45.39 14.82
N ASP A 96 -3.14 45.89 14.12
CA ASP A 96 -1.75 45.97 14.60
C ASP A 96 -1.20 44.67 15.19
N ARG A 97 -1.58 43.54 14.56
CA ARG A 97 -1.20 42.17 14.95
C ARG A 97 -1.84 41.69 16.27
N THR A 98 -2.98 42.28 16.63
CA THR A 98 -3.82 41.82 17.75
C THR A 98 -4.64 40.59 17.36
N ILE A 99 -5.07 40.47 16.09
CA ILE A 99 -5.88 39.35 15.59
C ILE A 99 -5.13 38.67 14.45
N GLY A 100 -5.13 37.34 14.42
CA GLY A 100 -4.55 36.55 13.33
C GLY A 100 -5.48 35.43 12.91
N ILE A 101 -5.60 35.21 11.60
CA ILE A 101 -6.28 34.04 11.01
C ILE A 101 -5.30 33.31 10.10
N ALA A 102 -5.26 31.99 10.20
CA ALA A 102 -4.67 31.12 9.19
C ALA A 102 -5.65 30.00 8.85
N ILE A 103 -5.80 29.72 7.56
CA ILE A 103 -6.57 28.59 7.04
C ILE A 103 -5.68 27.85 6.02
N SER A 104 -5.65 26.54 6.11
CA SER A 104 -4.98 25.68 5.11
C SER A 104 -5.86 24.48 4.78
N GLY A 105 -5.64 23.92 3.59
CA GLY A 105 -6.35 22.72 3.17
C GLY A 105 -5.68 22.02 2.01
N SER A 106 -6.01 20.75 1.85
CA SER A 106 -5.56 19.93 0.74
C SER A 106 -6.61 18.87 0.39
N TYR A 107 -6.87 18.68 -0.89
CA TYR A 107 -7.56 17.51 -1.43
C TYR A 107 -6.61 16.77 -2.36
N SER A 108 -6.46 15.46 -2.18
CA SER A 108 -5.72 14.60 -3.12
C SER A 108 -6.53 13.37 -3.46
N LYS A 109 -6.75 13.13 -4.75
CA LYS A 109 -7.18 11.84 -5.27
C LYS A 109 -5.97 11.09 -5.80
N ARG A 110 -5.90 9.78 -5.57
CA ARG A 110 -5.00 8.86 -6.29
C ARG A 110 -5.71 7.55 -6.55
N GLU A 111 -5.63 7.10 -7.80
CA GLU A 111 -6.08 5.79 -8.23
C GLU A 111 -4.85 5.02 -8.73
N SER A 112 -4.73 3.75 -8.34
CA SER A 112 -3.61 2.89 -8.73
C SER A 112 -4.03 1.43 -8.85
N GLY A 113 -3.31 0.68 -9.68
CA GLY A 113 -3.53 -0.73 -9.93
C GLY A 113 -2.42 -1.62 -9.41
N SER A 114 -2.76 -2.88 -9.19
CA SER A 114 -1.81 -3.95 -8.90
C SER A 114 -2.21 -5.20 -9.68
N ASN A 115 -1.22 -5.89 -10.22
CA ASN A 115 -1.38 -7.05 -11.09
C ASN A 115 -0.25 -8.02 -10.75
N ASN A 116 -0.56 -9.09 -10.03
CA ASN A 116 0.44 -9.98 -9.44
C ASN A 116 0.09 -11.44 -9.68
N ALA A 117 1.08 -12.22 -10.10
CA ALA A 117 1.08 -13.67 -10.08
C ALA A 117 1.91 -14.14 -8.87
N TYR A 118 1.36 -15.00 -8.01
CA TYR A 118 2.04 -15.50 -6.81
C TYR A 118 1.58 -16.91 -6.44
N THR A 119 2.26 -17.53 -5.48
CA THR A 119 1.93 -18.87 -4.95
C THR A 119 1.66 -18.73 -3.45
N GLN A 120 0.44 -18.95 -2.96
CA GLN A 120 0.13 -18.75 -1.53
C GLN A 120 0.67 -19.90 -0.67
N GLY A 121 0.63 -21.14 -1.17
CA GLY A 121 1.25 -22.31 -0.54
C GLY A 121 2.78 -22.34 -0.66
N GLY A 122 3.35 -21.37 -1.40
CA GLY A 122 4.77 -21.21 -1.63
C GLY A 122 5.37 -22.24 -2.61
N TRP A 123 6.69 -22.23 -2.68
CA TRP A 123 7.49 -23.24 -3.37
C TRP A 123 7.93 -24.29 -2.35
N ARG A 124 7.73 -25.58 -2.67
CA ARG A 124 8.19 -26.71 -1.85
C ARG A 124 9.21 -27.53 -2.61
N THR A 125 10.29 -27.85 -1.93
CA THR A 125 11.45 -28.55 -2.49
C THR A 125 11.45 -30.02 -2.09
N PHE A 126 11.69 -30.88 -3.08
CA PHE A 126 11.71 -32.33 -2.97
C PHE A 126 13.01 -32.88 -3.57
N THR A 127 13.41 -34.09 -3.17
CA THR A 127 14.43 -34.87 -3.89
C THR A 127 13.78 -35.63 -5.05
N ALA A 128 14.49 -35.82 -6.15
CA ALA A 128 14.02 -36.65 -7.28
C ALA A 128 13.75 -38.12 -6.90
N SER A 129 14.31 -38.57 -5.77
CA SER A 129 14.10 -39.88 -5.15
C SER A 129 13.06 -39.89 -4.02
N ALA A 130 12.33 -38.79 -3.80
CA ALA A 130 11.26 -38.75 -2.80
C ALA A 130 10.11 -39.71 -3.15
N SER A 131 9.39 -40.15 -2.13
CA SER A 131 8.11 -40.86 -2.24
C SER A 131 7.09 -40.17 -1.32
N ASP A 132 6.94 -38.87 -1.55
CA ASP A 132 6.06 -37.96 -0.81
C ASP A 132 4.91 -37.43 -1.73
N TRP A 133 3.92 -36.73 -1.18
CA TRP A 133 2.76 -36.19 -1.91
C TRP A 133 3.12 -35.22 -3.05
N GLY A 134 4.35 -34.68 -3.10
CA GLY A 134 4.87 -33.85 -4.21
C GLY A 134 5.80 -34.56 -5.21
N THR A 135 5.83 -35.90 -5.20
CA THR A 135 6.72 -36.70 -6.06
C THR A 135 6.36 -36.57 -7.54
N ILE A 136 7.35 -36.27 -8.39
CA ILE A 136 7.18 -36.31 -9.85
C ILE A 136 6.82 -37.74 -10.32
N PRO A 137 5.84 -37.93 -11.22
CA PRO A 137 5.45 -39.24 -11.72
C PRO A 137 6.64 -40.06 -12.22
N ALA A 138 6.66 -41.35 -11.89
CA ALA A 138 7.70 -42.26 -12.37
C ALA A 138 7.81 -42.22 -13.89
N LYS A 139 9.03 -42.36 -14.42
CA LYS A 139 9.25 -42.42 -15.87
C LYS A 139 8.48 -43.60 -16.47
N PRO A 140 7.67 -43.40 -17.54
CA PRO A 140 6.98 -44.49 -18.20
C PRO A 140 7.92 -45.61 -18.66
N ALA A 141 7.52 -46.87 -18.47
CA ALA A 141 8.27 -48.03 -18.95
C ALA A 141 8.26 -48.15 -20.49
N THR A 142 7.23 -47.61 -21.13
CA THR A 142 7.06 -47.51 -22.59
C THR A 142 6.50 -46.14 -22.96
N GLY A 143 6.78 -45.68 -24.19
CA GLY A 143 6.38 -44.35 -24.67
C GLY A 143 7.31 -43.21 -24.25
N THR A 144 6.89 -41.98 -24.53
CA THR A 144 7.65 -40.75 -24.24
C THR A 144 7.43 -40.31 -22.79
N ASP A 145 8.50 -39.93 -22.09
CA ASP A 145 8.40 -39.33 -20.76
C ASP A 145 7.73 -37.94 -20.88
N PRO A 146 6.61 -37.66 -20.20
CA PRO A 146 5.97 -36.33 -20.22
C PRO A 146 6.81 -35.26 -19.51
N ILE A 147 7.88 -35.65 -18.80
CA ILE A 147 8.78 -34.72 -18.10
C ILE A 147 10.04 -34.45 -18.92
N THR A 148 10.14 -33.25 -19.48
CA THR A 148 11.36 -32.75 -20.14
C THR A 148 12.34 -32.22 -19.08
N ASN A 149 13.64 -32.54 -19.24
CA ASN A 149 14.70 -32.26 -18.27
C ASN A 149 14.39 -32.82 -16.87
N ARG A 150 13.89 -34.07 -16.79
CA ARG A 150 13.56 -34.75 -15.53
C ARG A 150 14.63 -34.52 -14.44
N PRO A 151 14.27 -33.93 -13.29
CA PRO A 151 15.20 -33.69 -12.20
C PRO A 151 15.83 -35.00 -11.70
N THR A 152 17.13 -34.94 -11.38
CA THR A 152 17.89 -36.04 -10.75
C THR A 152 18.39 -35.68 -9.34
N GLY A 153 18.45 -34.38 -9.02
CA GLY A 153 18.84 -33.84 -7.71
C GLY A 153 17.63 -33.35 -6.91
N LEU A 154 17.66 -32.08 -6.51
CA LEU A 154 16.51 -31.40 -5.91
C LEU A 154 15.62 -30.79 -7.01
N TYR A 155 14.32 -30.68 -6.74
CA TYR A 155 13.43 -29.83 -7.52
C TYR A 155 12.45 -29.08 -6.61
N SER A 156 11.94 -27.94 -7.08
CA SER A 156 10.94 -27.15 -6.37
C SER A 156 9.71 -26.92 -7.23
N THR A 157 8.51 -27.06 -6.65
CA THR A 157 7.22 -26.82 -7.32
C THR A 157 6.23 -26.18 -6.35
N SER A 158 5.13 -25.62 -6.87
CA SER A 158 4.05 -25.07 -6.07
C SER A 158 2.81 -25.97 -6.13
N VAL A 159 1.84 -25.69 -5.26
CA VAL A 159 0.51 -26.32 -5.23
C VAL A 159 -0.58 -25.42 -5.82
N ASP A 160 -0.32 -24.11 -5.97
CA ASP A 160 -1.34 -23.11 -6.30
C ASP A 160 -0.84 -21.89 -7.11
N MET A 161 -1.78 -21.23 -7.82
CA MET A 161 -1.62 -20.02 -8.64
C MET A 161 -3.02 -19.49 -9.04
N ARG A 162 -3.57 -18.34 -8.65
CA ARG A 162 -3.16 -17.12 -7.91
C ARG A 162 -2.59 -15.98 -8.73
N TYR A 163 -3.47 -15.48 -9.60
CA TYR A 163 -3.36 -14.22 -10.31
C TYR A 163 -4.37 -13.21 -9.74
N SER A 164 -3.88 -12.15 -9.08
CA SER A 164 -4.71 -11.13 -8.43
C SER A 164 -4.57 -9.77 -9.11
N LEU A 165 -5.72 -9.15 -9.36
CA LEU A 165 -5.92 -7.82 -9.94
C LEU A 165 -6.60 -6.93 -8.91
N THR A 166 -5.90 -5.91 -8.42
CA THR A 166 -6.42 -5.01 -7.39
C THR A 166 -6.43 -3.57 -7.91
N SER A 167 -7.59 -2.91 -7.85
CA SER A 167 -7.75 -1.47 -8.04
C SER A 167 -7.86 -0.80 -6.68
N ILE A 168 -7.13 0.30 -6.48
CA ILE A 168 -7.04 1.04 -5.22
C ILE A 168 -7.32 2.50 -5.52
N GLU A 169 -8.43 3.01 -5.02
CA GLU A 169 -8.80 4.42 -5.06
C GLU A 169 -8.62 5.01 -3.66
N ARG A 170 -7.93 6.15 -3.55
CA ARG A 170 -7.70 6.84 -2.29
C ARG A 170 -8.02 8.31 -2.45
N GLU A 171 -8.91 8.81 -1.60
CA GLU A 171 -9.22 10.22 -1.48
C GLU A 171 -8.81 10.72 -0.10
N ARG A 172 -8.11 11.86 -0.07
CA ARG A 172 -7.70 12.52 1.16
C ARG A 172 -8.18 13.95 1.16
N PHE A 173 -8.74 14.36 2.29
CA PHE A 173 -9.04 15.75 2.57
C PHE A 173 -8.41 16.12 3.91
N ASN A 174 -7.69 17.23 3.94
CA ASN A 174 -7.24 17.86 5.18
C ASN A 174 -7.66 19.32 5.15
N GLY A 175 -8.04 19.84 6.31
CA GLY A 175 -8.33 21.26 6.52
C GLY A 175 -7.90 21.67 7.91
N GLN A 176 -7.36 22.87 8.06
CA GLN A 176 -7.05 23.46 9.36
C GLN A 176 -7.40 24.94 9.38
N LEU A 177 -7.99 25.37 10.49
CA LEU A 177 -8.23 26.75 10.85
C LEU A 177 -7.49 27.05 12.16
N THR A 178 -6.70 28.11 12.18
CA THR A 178 -6.04 28.66 13.37
C THR A 178 -6.47 30.11 13.54
N LEU A 179 -7.09 30.42 14.68
CA LEU A 179 -7.44 31.78 15.08
C LEU A 179 -6.58 32.17 16.28
N GLN A 180 -6.01 33.37 16.25
CA GLN A 180 -5.21 33.92 17.34
C GLN A 180 -5.69 35.32 17.73
N PHE A 181 -5.68 35.58 19.03
CA PHE A 181 -6.04 36.89 19.60
C PHE A 181 -5.06 37.24 20.71
N ALA A 182 -4.34 38.35 20.57
CA ALA A 182 -3.33 38.82 21.50
C ALA A 182 -3.65 40.25 21.97
N PRO A 183 -4.59 40.43 22.92
CA PRO A 183 -5.00 41.75 23.43
C PRO A 183 -3.89 42.51 24.17
N SER A 184 -2.80 41.85 24.54
CA SER A 184 -1.58 42.48 25.06
C SER A 184 -0.35 41.68 24.64
N LYS A 185 0.86 42.18 24.97
CA LYS A 185 2.11 41.46 24.72
C LYS A 185 2.25 40.18 25.55
N ASP A 186 1.57 40.12 26.69
CA ASP A 186 1.70 39.05 27.68
C ASP A 186 0.56 38.03 27.61
N LEU A 187 -0.55 38.37 26.93
CA LEU A 187 -1.75 37.55 26.84
C LEU A 187 -2.06 37.21 25.37
N ARG A 188 -1.93 35.93 25.02
CA ARG A 188 -2.30 35.37 23.70
C ARG A 188 -3.20 34.16 23.83
N PHE A 189 -4.35 34.22 23.20
CA PHE A 189 -5.27 33.11 22.96
C PHE A 189 -5.01 32.50 21.58
N THR A 190 -5.23 31.19 21.45
CA THR A 190 -5.15 30.48 20.17
C THR A 190 -6.22 29.39 20.16
N LEU A 191 -6.98 29.32 19.09
CA LEU A 191 -7.96 28.28 18.80
C LEU A 191 -7.55 27.60 17.50
N ASP A 192 -7.24 26.32 17.58
CA ASP A 192 -6.91 25.46 16.44
C ASP A 192 -8.05 24.46 16.21
N HIS A 193 -8.46 24.31 14.95
CA HIS A 193 -9.42 23.30 14.52
C HIS A 193 -8.90 22.60 13.27
N THR A 194 -8.72 21.29 13.35
CA THR A 194 -8.18 20.46 12.27
C THR A 194 -9.16 19.34 11.93
N VAL A 195 -9.40 19.15 10.64
CA VAL A 195 -10.17 18.05 10.06
C VAL A 195 -9.30 17.27 9.09
N ALA A 196 -9.35 15.94 9.16
CA ALA A 196 -8.61 15.07 8.26
C ALA A 196 -9.45 13.82 7.97
N SER A 197 -9.57 13.45 6.69
CA SER A 197 -10.17 12.21 6.23
C SER A 197 -9.30 11.57 5.16
N ASN A 198 -9.29 10.23 5.14
CA ASN A 198 -8.57 9.42 4.16
C ASN A 198 -9.45 8.20 3.85
N THR A 199 -10.23 8.32 2.78
CA THR A 199 -11.10 7.26 2.27
C THR A 199 -10.29 6.38 1.32
N LEU A 200 -10.46 5.06 1.45
CA LEU A 200 -9.74 4.07 0.66
C LEU A 200 -10.76 3.04 0.17
N ASN A 201 -11.04 3.03 -1.13
CA ASN A 201 -11.87 2.03 -1.77
C ASN A 201 -10.95 1.03 -2.50
N LYS A 202 -11.22 -0.26 -2.35
CA LYS A 202 -10.49 -1.34 -3.04
C LYS A 202 -11.45 -2.24 -3.79
N LYS A 203 -11.10 -2.55 -5.04
CA LYS A 203 -11.80 -3.57 -5.83
C LYS A 203 -10.77 -4.65 -6.18
N ASN A 204 -11.04 -5.90 -5.81
CA ASN A 204 -10.16 -7.02 -6.12
C ASN A 204 -10.87 -8.03 -7.02
N ALA A 205 -10.13 -8.63 -7.94
CA ALA A 205 -10.49 -9.86 -8.62
C ALA A 205 -9.29 -10.81 -8.58
N GLU A 206 -9.45 -12.02 -8.04
CA GLU A 206 -8.42 -13.05 -8.03
C GLU A 206 -8.91 -14.30 -8.74
N LEU A 207 -8.07 -14.85 -9.63
CA LEU A 207 -8.23 -16.21 -10.16
C LEU A 207 -7.24 -17.11 -9.43
N SER A 208 -7.74 -18.16 -8.77
CA SER A 208 -6.91 -19.14 -8.07
C SER A 208 -7.21 -20.57 -8.47
N SER A 209 -6.17 -21.29 -8.87
CA SER A 209 -6.19 -22.73 -9.11
C SER A 209 -5.35 -23.41 -8.04
N TRP A 210 -5.93 -24.42 -7.40
CA TRP A 210 -5.23 -25.41 -6.59
C TRP A 210 -5.08 -26.69 -7.41
N PHE A 211 -3.83 -27.10 -7.65
CA PHE A 211 -3.51 -28.24 -8.49
C PHE A 211 -2.78 -29.37 -7.76
N ASN A 212 -2.53 -29.23 -6.46
CA ASN A 212 -2.12 -30.31 -5.54
C ASN A 212 -0.94 -31.19 -6.05
N PHE A 213 0.10 -30.57 -6.61
CA PHE A 213 1.22 -31.25 -7.28
C PHE A 213 0.81 -32.25 -8.38
N SER A 214 -0.33 -32.03 -9.06
CA SER A 214 -0.63 -32.73 -10.29
C SER A 214 0.42 -32.38 -11.35
N PHE A 215 1.03 -33.43 -11.91
CA PHE A 215 2.04 -33.37 -12.95
C PHE A 215 1.53 -34.06 -14.21
N GLY A 216 1.10 -33.27 -15.18
CA GLY A 216 1.05 -33.64 -16.59
C GLY A 216 2.37 -33.30 -17.30
N PRO A 217 2.32 -33.03 -18.62
CA PRO A 217 3.48 -32.56 -19.38
C PRO A 217 4.17 -31.37 -18.71
N THR A 218 5.43 -31.55 -18.32
CA THR A 218 6.19 -30.60 -17.50
C THR A 218 7.61 -30.47 -18.02
N THR A 219 8.11 -29.24 -18.12
CA THR A 219 9.50 -28.95 -18.52
C THR A 219 10.20 -28.28 -17.36
N PHE A 220 11.29 -28.88 -16.88
CA PHE A 220 12.13 -28.31 -15.82
C PHE A 220 13.35 -27.56 -16.37
N THR A 221 13.94 -26.69 -15.55
CA THR A 221 15.31 -26.21 -15.76
C THR A 221 16.32 -27.35 -15.61
N SER A 222 17.43 -27.27 -16.36
CA SER A 222 18.57 -28.16 -16.14
C SER A 222 19.40 -27.72 -14.93
N GLY A 223 19.99 -28.67 -14.20
CA GLY A 223 20.87 -28.41 -13.07
C GLY A 223 20.62 -29.31 -11.85
N PRO A 224 21.41 -29.15 -10.78
CA PRO A 224 21.26 -29.95 -9.55
C PRO A 224 20.06 -29.54 -8.69
N VAL A 225 19.52 -28.33 -8.91
CA VAL A 225 18.28 -27.82 -8.33
C VAL A 225 17.40 -27.34 -9.48
N ALA A 226 16.27 -28.00 -9.70
CA ALA A 226 15.40 -27.79 -10.85
C ALA A 226 14.08 -27.10 -10.47
N SER A 227 13.58 -26.23 -11.34
CA SER A 227 12.25 -25.62 -11.21
C SER A 227 11.46 -25.80 -12.52
N PRO A 228 10.12 -25.95 -12.47
CA PRO A 228 9.30 -26.00 -13.66
C PRO A 228 9.38 -24.66 -14.42
N LEU A 229 9.75 -24.72 -15.70
CA LEU A 229 9.59 -23.65 -16.67
C LEU A 229 8.14 -23.63 -17.21
N ILE A 230 7.58 -24.83 -17.40
CA ILE A 230 6.19 -25.06 -17.80
C ILE A 230 5.72 -26.28 -17.01
N GLN A 231 4.60 -26.17 -16.29
CA GLN A 231 3.94 -27.28 -15.62
C GLN A 231 2.47 -27.31 -16.08
N THR A 232 2.08 -28.37 -16.79
CA THR A 232 0.67 -28.66 -17.04
C THR A 232 0.14 -29.50 -15.89
N ALA A 233 -0.87 -29.02 -15.17
CA ALA A 233 -1.64 -29.86 -14.27
C ALA A 233 -2.75 -30.60 -15.07
N LEU A 234 -2.98 -31.87 -14.76
CA LEU A 234 -4.06 -32.66 -15.35
C LEU A 234 -5.04 -33.09 -14.25
N PHE A 235 -6.35 -33.00 -14.55
CA PHE A 235 -7.41 -33.25 -13.56
C PHE A 235 -8.38 -34.34 -14.04
N PRO A 236 -7.92 -35.58 -14.28
CA PRO A 236 -8.75 -36.65 -14.83
C PRO A 236 -9.91 -37.09 -13.92
N THR A 237 -9.84 -36.75 -12.64
CA THR A 237 -10.78 -37.11 -11.57
C THR A 237 -11.57 -35.93 -11.00
N ASN A 238 -11.42 -34.72 -11.56
CA ASN A 238 -11.91 -33.45 -11.01
C ASN A 238 -11.34 -33.04 -9.63
N ASP A 239 -10.23 -33.62 -9.16
CA ASP A 239 -9.58 -33.28 -7.87
C ASP A 239 -8.83 -31.92 -7.88
N HIS A 240 -9.47 -30.87 -8.38
CA HIS A 240 -8.93 -29.52 -8.50
C HIS A 240 -9.95 -28.47 -8.06
N ASP A 241 -9.45 -27.40 -7.46
CA ASP A 241 -10.24 -26.20 -7.21
C ASP A 241 -9.78 -25.12 -8.18
N LEU A 242 -10.73 -24.55 -8.93
CA LEU A 242 -10.54 -23.34 -9.71
C LEU A 242 -11.60 -22.35 -9.25
N SER A 243 -11.19 -21.39 -8.43
CA SER A 243 -12.06 -20.35 -7.89
C SER A 243 -11.71 -19.00 -8.49
N ILE A 244 -12.76 -18.23 -8.76
CA ILE A 244 -12.68 -16.79 -9.02
C ILE A 244 -13.35 -16.07 -7.85
N ASP A 245 -12.63 -15.13 -7.24
CA ASP A 245 -13.16 -14.28 -6.17
C ASP A 245 -13.16 -12.82 -6.63
N THR A 246 -14.18 -12.07 -6.23
CA THR A 246 -14.29 -10.64 -6.49
C THR A 246 -14.85 -9.92 -5.27
N GLY A 247 -14.13 -8.92 -4.78
CA GLY A 247 -14.50 -8.19 -3.58
C GLY A 247 -14.41 -6.67 -3.75
N VAL A 248 -15.26 -5.95 -3.02
CA VAL A 248 -15.18 -4.49 -2.85
C VAL A 248 -15.07 -4.20 -1.35
N TYR A 249 -14.08 -3.41 -0.97
CA TYR A 249 -13.69 -3.14 0.42
C TYR A 249 -13.39 -1.65 0.65
#